data_AF-A0A1D2WZK8-F1
#
_entry.id   AF-A0A1D2WZK8-F1
#
_cell.length_a   1.000
_cell.length_b   1.000
_cell.length_c   1.000
_cell.angle_alpha   90.00
_cell.angle_beta   90.00
_cell.angle_gamma   90.00
#
_symmetry.space_group_name_H-M   'P 1'
#
loop_
_entity.id
_entity.type
_entity.pdbx_description
1 polymer ?
#
loop_
_entity_poly.entity_id
_entity_poly.type
_entity_poly.pdbx_seq_one_letter_code
_entity_poly.pdbx_strand_id
1 'polypeptide(L)'
;MVDISVIMGSESDRPIANRAVSVLEKSKYTYEVMVISAHRNPEELESYISSTDAKVFITIAGLSAALPGVVASRTKRPVVGVPVSAKLGGLDALLSIAQMPPGVPVGSVGIDNGANGAHLALRILDLIDTVKP
;
A
#
# COMPACT_ATOMS: atom_id res chain seq x y z
N MET A 1 -15.43 -9.51 3.05
CA MET A 1 -14.34 -9.26 4.02
C MET A 1 -13.04 -9.31 3.23
N VAL A 2 -12.28 -8.23 3.22
CA VAL A 2 -11.02 -8.10 2.48
C VAL A 2 -9.90 -8.13 3.51
N ASP A 3 -8.85 -8.93 3.32
CA ASP A 3 -7.70 -8.94 4.23
C ASP A 3 -6.67 -7.88 3.83
N ILE A 4 -6.42 -7.73 2.53
CA ILE A 4 -5.39 -6.82 1.98
C ILE A 4 -6.00 -5.88 0.94
N SER A 5 -5.88 -4.57 1.16
CA SER A 5 -6.25 -3.56 0.15
C SER A 5 -5.01 -3.04 -0.56
N VAL A 6 -4.92 -3.26 -1.88
CA VAL A 6 -3.89 -2.65 -2.73
C VAL A 6 -4.46 -1.37 -3.33
N ILE A 7 -3.91 -0.21 -2.95
CA ILE A 7 -4.35 1.09 -3.47
C ILE A 7 -3.22 1.71 -4.29
N MET A 8 -3.51 2.08 -5.53
CA MET A 8 -2.59 2.85 -6.37
C MET A 8 -3.15 4.24 -6.67
N GLY A 9 -2.26 5.24 -6.78
CA GLY A 9 -2.67 6.63 -7.01
C GLY A 9 -3.03 6.95 -8.47
N SER A 10 -2.66 6.07 -9.39
CA SER A 10 -2.82 6.21 -10.83
C SER A 10 -2.85 4.85 -11.53
N GLU A 11 -3.61 4.73 -12.61
CA GLU A 11 -3.60 3.53 -13.47
C GLU A 11 -2.21 3.26 -14.09
N SER A 12 -1.37 4.29 -14.21
CA SER A 12 0.02 4.12 -14.65
C SER A 12 0.84 3.23 -13.71
N ASP A 13 0.45 3.09 -12.45
CA ASP A 13 1.14 2.30 -11.44
C ASP A 13 0.70 0.82 -11.47
N ARG A 14 -0.28 0.47 -12.32
CA ARG A 14 -0.82 -0.89 -12.50
C ARG A 14 0.26 -1.96 -12.69
N PRO A 15 1.34 -1.74 -13.47
CA PRO A 15 2.39 -2.76 -13.61
C PRO A 15 3.06 -3.12 -12.28
N ILE A 16 3.18 -2.18 -11.34
CA ILE A 16 3.76 -2.41 -10.01
C ILE A 16 2.73 -3.08 -9.10
N ALA A 17 1.47 -2.66 -9.17
CA ALA A 17 0.37 -3.32 -8.46
C ALA A 17 0.24 -4.80 -8.87
N ASN A 18 0.38 -5.11 -10.16
CA ASN A 18 0.32 -6.48 -10.65
C ASN A 18 1.43 -7.36 -10.07
N ARG A 19 2.62 -6.82 -9.79
CA ARG A 19 3.69 -7.55 -9.09
C ARG A 19 3.28 -7.95 -7.67
N ALA A 20 2.55 -7.08 -6.96
CA ALA A 20 1.98 -7.40 -5.65
C ALA A 20 0.90 -8.48 -5.80
N VAL A 21 -0.03 -8.31 -6.74
CA VAL A 21 -1.12 -9.24 -7.02
C VAL A 21 -0.61 -10.65 -7.32
N SER A 22 0.43 -10.81 -8.16
CA SER A 22 1.01 -12.13 -8.47
C SER A 22 1.56 -12.89 -7.25
N VAL A 23 1.88 -12.18 -6.16
CA VAL A 23 2.27 -12.79 -4.88
C VAL A 23 1.02 -13.12 -4.06
N LEU A 24 0.05 -12.19 -4.01
CA LEU A 24 -1.20 -12.36 -3.25
C LEU A 24 -2.09 -13.48 -3.78
N GLU A 25 -2.11 -13.70 -5.10
CA GLU A 25 -2.84 -14.80 -5.78
C GLU A 25 -2.44 -16.19 -5.26
N LYS A 26 -1.23 -16.32 -4.72
CA LYS A 26 -0.70 -17.59 -4.19
C LYS A 26 -0.93 -17.72 -2.68
N SER A 27 -1.56 -16.72 -2.06
CA SER A 27 -1.80 -16.68 -0.62
C SER A 27 -3.22 -17.12 -0.29
N LYS A 28 -3.45 -17.43 0.99
CA LYS A 28 -4.79 -17.73 1.52
C LYS A 28 -5.64 -16.49 1.81
N TYR A 29 -5.07 -15.29 1.71
CA TYR A 29 -5.73 -14.05 2.10
C TYR A 29 -6.48 -13.42 0.94
N THR A 30 -7.64 -12.86 1.25
CA THR A 30 -8.43 -12.10 0.28
C THR A 30 -7.80 -10.74 0.02
N TYR A 31 -7.88 -10.26 -1.21
CA TYR A 31 -7.37 -8.94 -1.56
C TYR A 31 -8.24 -8.24 -2.59
N GLU A 32 -8.10 -6.92 -2.65
CA GLU A 32 -8.68 -6.08 -3.70
C GLU A 32 -7.65 -5.09 -4.24
N VAL A 33 -7.95 -4.52 -5.41
CA VAL A 33 -7.10 -3.52 -6.07
C VAL A 33 -7.94 -2.30 -6.41
N MET A 34 -7.54 -1.15 -5.87
CA MET A 34 -8.23 0.14 -6.01
C MET A 34 -7.32 1.18 -6.66
N VAL A 35 -7.91 2.08 -7.42
CA VAL A 35 -7.22 3.23 -8.02
C VAL A 35 -7.83 4.50 -7.45
N ILE A 36 -7.21 5.04 -6.40
CA ILE A 36 -7.73 6.22 -5.68
C ILE A 36 -6.57 7.17 -5.41
N SER A 37 -6.64 8.36 -6.00
CA SER A 37 -5.57 9.34 -5.90
C SER A 37 -5.69 10.17 -4.63
N ALA A 38 -4.66 10.19 -3.78
CA ALA A 38 -4.65 11.04 -2.59
C ALA A 38 -4.72 12.55 -2.91
N HIS A 39 -4.24 12.97 -4.07
CA HIS A 39 -4.26 14.38 -4.49
C HIS A 39 -5.55 14.77 -5.22
N ARG A 40 -6.10 13.86 -6.05
CA ARG A 40 -7.23 14.16 -6.93
C ARG A 40 -8.57 13.71 -6.37
N ASN A 41 -8.57 12.71 -5.49
CA ASN A 41 -9.75 12.05 -4.92
C ASN A 41 -9.65 11.90 -3.38
N PRO A 42 -9.31 12.95 -2.61
CA PRO A 42 -9.05 12.81 -1.16
C PRO A 42 -10.27 12.36 -0.36
N GLU A 43 -11.47 12.86 -0.67
CA GLU A 43 -12.72 12.51 0.03
C GLU A 43 -13.14 11.05 -0.23
N GLU A 44 -12.95 10.60 -1.47
CA GLU A 44 -13.18 9.21 -1.87
C GLU A 44 -12.21 8.27 -1.14
N LEU A 45 -10.93 8.64 -1.07
CA LEU A 45 -9.93 7.88 -0.33
C LEU A 45 -10.27 7.77 1.15
N GLU A 46 -10.67 8.88 1.80
CA GLU A 46 -11.07 8.87 3.20
C GLU A 46 -12.31 8.00 3.44
N SER A 47 -13.31 8.13 2.57
CA SER A 47 -14.53 7.31 2.62
C SER A 47 -14.21 5.82 2.46
N TYR A 48 -13.33 5.48 1.51
CA TYR A 48 -12.90 4.10 1.29
C TYR A 48 -12.14 3.54 2.49
N ILE A 49 -11.17 4.27 3.05
CA ILE A 49 -10.40 3.83 4.23
C ILE A 49 -11.35 3.57 5.40
N SER A 50 -12.34 4.43 5.62
CA SER A 50 -13.28 4.27 6.74
C SER A 50 -14.25 3.10 6.61
N SER A 51 -14.54 2.67 5.37
CA SER A 51 -15.56 1.65 5.08
C SER A 51 -15.00 0.25 4.80
N THR A 52 -13.74 0.14 4.35
CA THR A 52 -13.13 -1.15 4.05
C THR A 52 -12.77 -1.94 5.32
N ASP A 53 -13.01 -3.25 5.29
CA ASP A 53 -12.60 -4.21 6.33
C ASP A 53 -11.13 -4.64 6.19
N ALA A 54 -10.38 -4.09 5.21
CA ALA A 54 -8.97 -4.43 4.98
C ALA A 54 -8.17 -4.41 6.29
N LYS A 55 -7.37 -5.45 6.54
CA LYS A 55 -6.52 -5.56 7.74
C LYS A 55 -5.16 -4.91 7.52
N VAL A 56 -4.66 -4.94 6.28
CA VAL A 56 -3.39 -4.33 5.86
C VAL A 56 -3.59 -3.60 4.53
N PHE A 57 -2.93 -2.45 4.37
CA PHE A 57 -2.89 -1.70 3.12
C PHE A 57 -1.54 -1.87 2.43
N ILE A 58 -1.55 -2.05 1.11
CA ILE A 58 -0.40 -1.89 0.24
C ILE A 58 -0.69 -0.68 -0.64
N THR A 59 0.12 0.36 -0.51
CA THR A 59 -0.07 1.63 -1.19
C THR A 59 1.05 1.85 -2.19
N ILE A 60 0.70 2.29 -3.40
CA ILE A 60 1.62 2.36 -4.54
C ILE A 60 1.52 3.75 -5.16
N ALA A 61 2.61 4.51 -5.13
CA ALA A 61 2.63 5.87 -5.64
C ALA A 61 4.03 6.34 -6.05
N GLY A 62 4.09 7.18 -7.08
CA GLY A 62 5.30 7.86 -7.55
C GLY A 62 5.28 9.38 -7.29
N LEU A 63 6.36 10.06 -7.71
CA LEU A 63 6.55 11.52 -7.58
C LEU A 63 6.53 11.96 -6.10
N SER A 64 5.80 13.04 -5.78
CA SER A 64 5.47 13.43 -4.41
C SER A 64 4.46 12.44 -3.83
N ALA A 65 4.93 11.23 -3.51
CA ALA A 65 4.11 10.05 -3.25
C ALA A 65 3.37 10.12 -1.90
N ALA A 66 2.31 10.93 -1.82
CA ALA A 66 1.57 11.19 -0.59
C ALA A 66 0.62 10.06 -0.16
N LEU A 67 0.19 9.19 -1.09
CA LEU A 67 -0.83 8.18 -0.84
C LEU A 67 -0.53 7.29 0.40
N PRO A 68 0.68 6.73 0.58
CA PRO A 68 0.98 5.90 1.75
C PRO A 68 0.84 6.65 3.08
N GLY A 69 1.36 7.88 3.13
CA GLY A 69 1.28 8.72 4.34
C GLY A 69 -0.15 9.17 4.65
N VAL A 70 -0.93 9.52 3.64
CA VAL A 70 -2.36 9.88 3.80
C VAL A 70 -3.14 8.69 4.34
N VAL A 71 -2.98 7.50 3.76
CA VAL A 71 -3.66 6.29 4.25
C VAL A 71 -3.26 6.01 5.70
N ALA A 72 -1.97 6.05 6.03
CA ALA A 72 -1.47 5.82 7.38
C ALA A 72 -2.01 6.84 8.40
N SER A 73 -2.23 8.09 7.99
CA SER A 73 -2.80 9.12 8.87
C SER A 73 -4.28 8.88 9.23
N ARG A 74 -4.99 8.06 8.47
CA ARG A 74 -6.44 7.82 8.60
C ARG A 74 -6.79 6.43 9.14
N THR A 75 -5.79 5.63 9.50
CA THR A 75 -6.03 4.28 10.00
C THR A 75 -4.99 3.87 11.04
N LYS A 76 -5.40 2.99 11.97
CA LYS A 76 -4.47 2.31 12.88
C LYS A 76 -3.93 1.00 12.30
N ARG A 77 -4.43 0.59 11.14
CA ARG A 77 -4.03 -0.63 10.46
C ARG A 77 -2.68 -0.44 9.75
N PRO A 78 -1.85 -1.49 9.63
CA PRO A 78 -0.55 -1.38 8.97
C PRO A 78 -0.68 -0.92 7.52
N VAL A 79 0.22 0.00 7.12
CA VAL A 79 0.33 0.50 5.75
C VAL A 79 1.72 0.19 5.22
N VAL A 80 1.79 -0.55 4.13
CA VAL A 80 2.99 -0.83 3.36
C VAL A 80 3.04 0.16 2.19
N GLY A 81 4.16 0.87 2.04
CA GLY A 81 4.36 1.85 0.97
C GLY A 81 5.34 1.33 -0.08
N VAL A 82 4.91 1.29 -1.34
CA VAL A 82 5.73 0.92 -2.51
C VAL A 82 6.01 2.18 -3.32
N PRO A 83 7.23 2.73 -3.27
CA PRO A 83 7.61 3.86 -4.10
C PRO A 83 7.65 3.44 -5.57
N VAL A 84 7.07 4.25 -6.47
CA VAL A 84 7.14 4.01 -7.92
C VAL A 84 8.20 4.92 -8.53
N SER A 85 9.06 4.35 -9.38
CA SER A 85 10.05 5.13 -10.12
C SER A 85 9.36 6.07 -11.11
N ALA A 86 9.66 7.36 -10.99
CA ALA A 86 9.16 8.40 -11.89
C ALA A 86 10.27 9.42 -12.16
N LYS A 87 10.21 10.60 -11.55
CA LYS A 87 11.35 11.55 -11.59
C LYS A 87 12.43 11.04 -10.63
N LEU A 88 13.66 11.56 -10.80
CA LEU A 88 14.81 11.24 -9.93
C LEU A 88 15.05 9.73 -9.69
N GLY A 89 14.65 8.86 -10.63
CA GLY A 89 14.76 7.41 -10.47
C GLY A 89 13.93 6.82 -9.32
N GLY A 90 12.92 7.52 -8.81
CA GLY A 90 12.09 7.08 -7.67
C GLY A 90 12.62 7.50 -6.30
N LEU A 91 13.73 8.25 -6.24
CA LEU A 91 14.23 8.79 -4.97
C LEU A 91 13.25 9.79 -4.33
N ASP A 92 12.55 10.55 -5.16
CA ASP A 92 11.45 11.44 -4.77
C ASP A 92 10.34 10.66 -4.03
N ALA A 93 9.84 9.59 -4.63
CA ALA A 93 8.80 8.75 -4.06
C ALA A 93 9.30 8.03 -2.80
N LEU A 94 10.53 7.50 -2.83
CA LEU A 94 11.11 6.80 -1.68
C LEU A 94 11.20 7.70 -0.46
N LEU A 95 11.75 8.90 -0.60
CA LEU A 95 11.88 9.84 0.51
C LEU A 95 10.50 10.35 0.96
N SER A 96 9.55 10.57 0.04
CA SER A 96 8.18 10.97 0.37
C SER A 96 7.45 9.92 1.23
N ILE A 97 7.76 8.64 1.04
CA ILE A 97 7.10 7.52 1.73
C ILE A 97 7.82 7.13 3.02
N ALA A 98 9.16 7.09 3.00
CA ALA A 98 9.95 6.57 4.11
C ALA A 98 10.11 7.58 5.26
N GLN A 99 10.17 8.87 4.95
CA GLN A 99 10.46 9.93 5.94
C GLN A 99 9.19 10.45 6.63
N MET A 100 8.41 9.54 7.22
CA MET A 100 7.22 9.91 7.97
C MET A 100 7.57 10.57 9.33
N PRO A 101 6.77 11.55 9.80
CA PRO A 101 6.94 12.13 11.12
C PRO A 101 6.58 11.12 12.23
N PRO A 102 7.04 11.37 13.48
CA PRO A 102 6.69 10.54 14.63
C PRO A 102 5.17 10.36 14.79
N GLY A 103 4.73 9.11 15.02
CA GLY A 103 3.33 8.78 15.30
C GLY A 103 2.51 8.27 14.11
N VAL A 104 2.98 8.42 12.87
CA VAL A 104 2.24 7.99 11.65
C VAL A 104 3.15 7.12 10.75
N PRO A 105 3.48 5.89 11.15
CA PRO A 105 4.48 5.08 10.45
C PRO A 105 3.96 4.50 9.12
N VAL A 106 4.87 4.29 8.17
CA VAL A 106 4.66 3.52 6.94
C VAL A 106 5.78 2.50 6.79
N GLY A 107 5.44 1.25 6.51
CA GLY A 107 6.42 0.21 6.15
C GLY A 107 6.85 0.36 4.69
N SER A 108 7.87 1.16 4.42
CA SER A 108 8.37 1.37 3.06
C SER A 108 9.20 0.18 2.56
N VAL A 109 8.96 -0.27 1.32
CA VAL A 109 9.80 -1.26 0.61
C VAL A 109 10.64 -0.58 -0.48
N GLY A 110 11.47 -1.35 -1.18
CA GLY A 110 12.27 -0.83 -2.29
C GLY A 110 11.42 -0.27 -3.44
N ILE A 111 12.01 0.65 -4.21
CA ILE A 111 11.39 1.26 -5.40
C ILE A 111 10.93 0.16 -6.38
N ASP A 112 9.72 0.32 -6.92
CA ASP A 112 9.01 -0.58 -7.84
C ASP A 112 8.79 -2.00 -7.33
N ASN A 113 9.01 -2.25 -6.04
CA ASN A 113 9.00 -3.58 -5.46
C ASN A 113 7.63 -3.98 -4.90
N GLY A 114 6.62 -4.00 -5.77
CA GLY A 114 5.26 -4.42 -5.42
C GLY A 114 5.20 -5.83 -4.83
N ALA A 115 6.06 -6.74 -5.30
CA ALA A 115 6.17 -8.10 -4.78
C ALA A 115 6.60 -8.13 -3.30
N ASN A 116 7.62 -7.37 -2.92
CA ASN A 116 7.99 -7.25 -1.50
C ASN A 116 6.93 -6.51 -0.69
N GLY A 117 6.18 -5.58 -1.29
CA GLY A 117 5.01 -4.99 -0.65
C GLY A 117 4.00 -6.05 -0.21
N ALA A 118 3.69 -6.99 -1.11
CA ALA A 118 2.83 -8.14 -0.81
C ALA A 118 3.45 -9.08 0.24
N HIS A 119 4.73 -9.47 0.10
CA HIS A 119 5.38 -10.33 1.09
C HIS A 119 5.40 -9.72 2.50
N LEU A 120 5.58 -8.41 2.62
CA LEU A 120 5.52 -7.73 3.92
C LEU A 120 4.11 -7.77 4.50
N ALA A 121 3.08 -7.50 3.69
CA ALA A 121 1.69 -7.60 4.12
C ALA A 121 1.31 -9.02 4.57
N LEU A 122 1.73 -10.04 3.83
CA LEU A 122 1.51 -11.44 4.19
C LEU A 122 2.17 -11.80 5.53
N ARG A 123 3.44 -11.40 5.73
CA ARG A 123 4.14 -11.62 7.00
C ARG A 123 3.44 -10.96 8.18
N ILE A 124 2.84 -9.79 7.99
CA ILE A 124 2.07 -9.10 9.03
C ILE A 124 0.82 -9.93 9.40
N LEU A 125 0.08 -10.41 8.39
CA LEU A 125 -1.14 -11.19 8.61
C LEU A 125 -0.84 -12.57 9.22
N ASP A 126 0.23 -13.23 8.78
CA ASP A 126 0.63 -14.55 9.28
C ASP A 126 1.00 -14.54 10.77
N LEU A 127 1.34 -13.38 11.36
CA LEU A 127 1.58 -13.25 12.80
C LEU A 127 0.29 -13.31 13.63
N ILE A 128 -0.84 -12.90 13.05
CA ILE A 128 -2.13 -12.80 13.74
C ILE A 128 -3.12 -13.87 13.30
N ASP A 129 -2.84 -14.58 12.20
CA ASP A 129 -3.65 -15.72 11.79
C ASP A 129 -3.35 -16.92 12.69
N THR A 130 -4.34 -17.30 13.48
CA THR A 130 -4.27 -18.43 14.41
C THR A 130 -4.41 -19.78 13.70
N VAL A 131 -4.80 -19.78 12.42
CA VAL A 131 -4.88 -21.00 11.60
C VAL A 131 -3.51 -21.21 10.95
N LYS A 132 -2.64 -21.94 11.66
CA LYS A 132 -1.40 -22.46 11.08
C LYS A 132 -1.74 -23.48 9.97
N PRO A 133 -0.95 -23.52 8.88
CA PRO A 133 -1.04 -24.59 7.90
C PRO A 133 -0.76 -25.97 8.54
#